data_AF-A0A8C9AY63-F1
#
_entry.id   AF-A0A8C9AY63-F1
#
_cell.length_a   1.000
_cell.length_b   1.000
_cell.length_c   1.000
_cell.angle_alpha   90.00
_cell.angle_beta   90.00
_cell.angle_gamma   90.00
#
_symmetry.space_group_name_H-M   'P 1'
#
loop_
_entity.id
_entity.type
_entity.pdbx_description
1 polymer ?
#
loop_
_entity_poly.entity_id
_entity_poly.type
_entity_poly.pdbx_seq_one_letter_code
_entity_poly.pdbx_strand_id
1 'polypeptide(L)'
;MKASGTLREYKVVGRCLPTPKCQTPPLYRMRIFAPNHVVAKSRFWYFVSQLKKMKKSSGEIVYCGQVFEKSPLRVKNFGIWLRYDSRSGTHNMYREYRDLTTAGAVTQCYRDMGARHRARAHSIQIMKVEEIAASKCRRPAVKQFHVSALQAWRVGPGRLERGSCSDTGTLWGQPHLSDSPRTGLRVLQPPSFPSAHRTPRSSSRCPTGSCVDSTSHASPPRGPTPSSRCRASLGCSNKLENARVLRPVFFAGSAEL
;
A
#
# COMPACT_ATOMS: atom_id res chain seq x y z
N MET A 1 -7.11 -0.97 -2.53
CA MET A 1 -6.05 -0.85 -1.51
C MET A 1 -5.27 0.44 -1.76
N LYS A 2 -4.90 1.16 -0.70
CA LYS A 2 -3.90 2.24 -0.75
C LYS A 2 -2.53 1.65 -0.39
N ALA A 3 -1.53 1.83 -1.25
CA ALA A 3 -0.15 1.45 -0.97
C ALA A 3 0.53 2.55 -0.15
N SER A 4 0.20 2.63 1.13
CA SER A 4 0.78 3.60 2.06
C SER A 4 2.01 3.00 2.74
N GLY A 5 3.08 3.79 2.82
CA GLY A 5 4.32 3.41 3.49
C GLY A 5 5.04 2.24 2.80
N THR A 6 5.70 1.43 3.61
CA THR A 6 6.38 0.20 3.17
C THR A 6 5.43 -0.99 3.36
N LEU A 7 5.26 -1.79 2.31
CA LEU A 7 4.41 -2.97 2.36
C LEU A 7 5.07 -4.07 3.21
N ARG A 8 4.23 -4.98 3.70
CA ARG A 8 4.63 -6.19 4.41
C ARG A 8 4.12 -7.40 3.66
N GLU A 9 4.87 -8.50 3.70
CA GLU A 9 4.45 -9.77 3.12
C GLU A 9 3.61 -10.57 4.12
N TYR A 10 2.45 -11.05 3.69
CA TYR A 10 1.58 -11.91 4.48
C TYR A 10 1.35 -13.24 3.76
N LYS A 11 1.48 -14.34 4.52
CA LYS A 11 0.97 -15.66 4.13
C LYS A 11 -0.45 -15.77 4.65
N VAL A 12 -1.41 -15.78 3.74
CA VAL A 12 -2.83 -15.94 4.05
C VAL A 12 -3.30 -17.29 3.55
N VAL A 13 -3.93 -18.06 4.43
CA VAL A 13 -4.51 -19.37 4.13
C VAL A 13 -6.00 -19.34 4.44
N GLY A 14 -6.82 -19.77 3.50
CA GLY A 14 -8.27 -19.87 3.66
C GLY A 14 -8.85 -21.09 2.97
N ARG A 15 -10.10 -21.41 3.34
CA ARG A 15 -10.88 -22.54 2.82
C ARG A 15 -12.36 -22.18 2.75
N CYS A 16 -13.13 -22.98 2.01
CA CYS A 16 -14.59 -22.96 2.14
C CYS A 16 -14.99 -23.45 3.53
N LEU A 17 -16.17 -23.04 4.00
CA LEU A 17 -16.76 -23.65 5.18
C LEU A 17 -17.07 -25.13 4.90
N PRO A 18 -16.88 -26.02 5.88
CA PRO A 18 -17.28 -27.41 5.76
C PRO A 18 -18.78 -27.51 5.49
N THR A 19 -19.17 -28.33 4.52
CA THR A 19 -20.58 -28.63 4.20
C THR A 19 -20.81 -30.13 4.31
N PRO A 20 -22.06 -30.61 4.50
CA PRO A 20 -22.32 -32.05 4.55
C PRO A 20 -21.86 -32.79 3.28
N LYS A 21 -21.86 -32.10 2.13
CA LYS A 21 -21.35 -32.62 0.85
C LYS A 21 -19.82 -32.67 0.77
N CYS A 22 -19.12 -31.75 1.46
CA CYS A 22 -17.67 -31.67 1.47
C CYS A 22 -17.18 -31.29 2.87
N GLN A 23 -16.89 -32.32 3.67
CA GLN A 23 -16.48 -32.16 5.07
C GLN A 23 -15.05 -31.59 5.19
N THR A 24 -14.16 -31.90 4.24
CA THR A 24 -12.75 -31.52 4.25
C THR A 24 -12.38 -30.66 3.04
N PRO A 25 -12.84 -29.40 2.98
CA PRO A 25 -12.54 -28.53 1.86
C PRO A 25 -11.02 -28.24 1.75
N PRO A 26 -10.49 -28.11 0.53
CA PRO A 26 -9.07 -27.87 0.33
C PRO A 26 -8.63 -26.50 0.87
N LEU A 27 -7.42 -26.46 1.41
CA LEU A 27 -6.77 -25.24 1.88
C LEU A 27 -6.07 -24.53 0.71
N TYR A 28 -6.28 -23.22 0.62
CA TYR A 28 -5.63 -22.36 -0.37
C TYR A 28 -4.73 -21.34 0.31
N ARG A 29 -3.51 -21.18 -0.21
CA ARG A 29 -2.50 -20.25 0.31
C ARG A 29 -2.14 -19.20 -0.72
N MET A 30 -2.05 -17.95 -0.29
CA MET A 30 -1.54 -16.84 -1.09
C MET A 30 -0.48 -16.03 -0.35
N ARG A 31 0.46 -15.49 -1.13
CA ARG A 31 1.40 -14.45 -0.68
C ARG A 31 0.79 -13.10 -1.04
N ILE A 32 0.48 -12.28 -0.04
CA ILE A 32 -0.19 -10.99 -0.21
C ILE A 32 0.71 -9.88 0.34
N PHE A 33 0.95 -8.85 -0.46
CA PHE A 33 1.67 -7.66 -0.04
C PHE A 33 0.67 -6.58 0.39
N ALA A 34 0.72 -6.15 1.64
CA ALA A 34 -0.22 -5.20 2.22
C ALA A 34 0.43 -4.40 3.36
N PRO A 35 -0.08 -3.21 3.70
CA PRO A 35 0.42 -2.45 4.84
C PRO A 35 0.08 -3.12 6.19
N ASN A 36 -1.11 -3.71 6.29
CA ASN A 36 -1.60 -4.37 7.51
C ASN A 36 -2.33 -5.68 7.18
N HIS A 37 -2.57 -6.48 8.22
CA HIS A 37 -3.22 -7.79 8.10
C HIS A 37 -4.69 -7.68 7.66
N VAL A 38 -5.40 -6.59 8.02
CA VAL A 38 -6.81 -6.37 7.62
C VAL A 38 -6.92 -6.24 6.11
N VAL A 39 -6.07 -5.41 5.51
CA VAL A 39 -6.02 -5.23 4.07
C VAL A 39 -5.50 -6.50 3.39
N ALA A 40 -4.58 -7.24 4.02
CA ALA A 40 -4.15 -8.55 3.50
C ALA A 40 -5.31 -9.54 3.37
N LYS A 41 -6.16 -9.66 4.41
CA LYS A 41 -7.38 -10.48 4.39
C LYS A 41 -8.36 -10.01 3.29
N SER A 42 -8.56 -8.70 3.15
CA SER A 42 -9.40 -8.13 2.09
C SER A 42 -8.90 -8.49 0.68
N ARG A 43 -7.59 -8.37 0.43
CA ARG A 43 -7.00 -8.74 -0.87
C ARG A 43 -7.01 -10.24 -1.13
N PHE A 44 -6.84 -11.06 -0.10
CA PHE A 44 -7.00 -12.50 -0.22
C PHE A 44 -8.39 -12.86 -0.76
N TRP A 45 -9.46 -12.33 -0.17
CA TRP A 45 -10.82 -12.56 -0.66
C TRP A 45 -11.05 -12.05 -2.08
N TYR A 46 -10.49 -10.89 -2.43
CA TYR A 46 -10.55 -10.36 -3.79
C TYR A 46 -9.98 -11.36 -4.80
N PHE A 47 -8.74 -11.83 -4.61
CA PHE A 47 -8.12 -12.74 -5.56
C PHE A 47 -8.73 -14.15 -5.53
N VAL A 48 -9.08 -14.66 -4.35
CA VAL A 48 -9.69 -15.98 -4.22
C VAL A 48 -11.01 -16.02 -4.97
N SER A 49 -11.84 -14.97 -4.89
CA SER A 49 -13.12 -14.90 -5.62
C SER A 49 -12.98 -14.92 -7.14
N GLN A 50 -11.85 -14.44 -7.67
CA GLN A 50 -11.53 -14.47 -9.09
C GLN A 50 -11.02 -15.83 -9.56
N LEU A 51 -10.21 -16.50 -8.72
CA LEU A 51 -9.59 -17.79 -9.08
C LEU A 51 -10.47 -19.00 -8.74
N LYS A 52 -11.29 -18.87 -7.69
CA LYS A 52 -12.20 -19.89 -7.17
C LYS A 52 -13.53 -19.21 -6.84
N LYS A 53 -14.64 -19.91 -7.03
CA LYS A 53 -15.99 -19.38 -6.71
C LYS A 53 -16.26 -19.36 -5.19
N MET A 54 -15.30 -18.87 -4.40
CA MET A 54 -15.34 -18.79 -2.94
C MET A 54 -15.46 -17.33 -2.50
N LYS A 55 -16.41 -17.06 -1.61
CA LYS A 55 -16.70 -15.73 -1.07
C LYS A 55 -16.40 -15.69 0.43
N LYS A 56 -16.26 -14.49 0.99
CA LYS A 56 -16.06 -14.29 2.44
C LYS A 56 -17.20 -14.87 3.29
N SER A 57 -18.43 -14.90 2.78
CA SER A 57 -19.58 -15.47 3.49
C SER A 57 -19.59 -17.00 3.51
N SER A 58 -19.02 -17.65 2.49
CA SER A 58 -19.01 -19.11 2.33
C SER A 58 -17.66 -19.74 2.68
N GLY A 59 -16.74 -18.97 3.25
CA GLY A 59 -15.40 -19.43 3.58
C GLY A 59 -14.82 -18.70 4.79
N GLU A 60 -13.73 -19.25 5.29
CA GLU A 60 -13.01 -18.72 6.44
C GLU A 60 -11.52 -18.62 6.16
N ILE A 61 -10.86 -17.67 6.84
CA ILE A 61 -9.40 -17.55 6.84
C ILE A 61 -8.89 -18.32 8.04
N VAL A 62 -8.14 -19.39 7.77
CA VAL A 62 -7.56 -20.27 8.79
C VAL A 62 -6.30 -19.63 9.39
N TYR A 63 -5.48 -18.98 8.55
CA TYR A 63 -4.23 -18.38 8.98
C TYR A 63 -3.95 -17.07 8.24
N CYS A 64 -3.47 -16.07 8.98
CA CYS A 64 -2.96 -14.83 8.42
C CYS A 64 -1.76 -14.39 9.26
N GLY A 65 -0.56 -14.64 8.75
CA GLY A 65 0.69 -14.29 9.42
C GLY A 65 1.62 -13.51 8.51
N GLN A 66 2.37 -12.59 9.09
CA GLN A 66 3.42 -11.87 8.39
C GLN A 66 4.60 -12.83 8.12
N VAL A 67 5.13 -12.77 6.91
CA VAL A 67 6.35 -13.50 6.52
C VAL A 67 7.49 -12.51 6.53
N PHE A 68 8.53 -12.83 7.30
CA PHE A 68 9.76 -12.05 7.32
C PHE A 68 10.75 -12.59 6.28
N GLU A 69 11.58 -11.69 5.77
CA GLU A 69 12.62 -12.04 4.81
C GLU A 69 13.68 -12.92 5.48
N LYS A 70 14.14 -13.98 4.79
CA LYS A 70 15.12 -14.92 5.35
C LYS A 70 16.51 -14.30 5.53
N SER A 71 16.89 -13.43 4.59
CA SER A 71 18.21 -12.79 4.56
C SER A 71 18.06 -11.30 4.25
N PRO A 72 17.70 -10.46 5.24
CA PRO A 72 17.43 -9.04 5.02
C PRO A 72 18.70 -8.20 4.83
N LEU A 73 19.88 -8.73 5.14
CA LEU A 73 21.16 -8.01 5.00
C LEU A 73 21.81 -8.21 3.62
N ARG A 74 21.33 -9.20 2.85
CA ARG A 74 21.89 -9.53 1.54
C ARG A 74 21.09 -8.84 0.43
N VAL A 75 21.77 -8.09 -0.42
CA VAL A 75 21.15 -7.50 -1.61
C VAL A 75 20.81 -8.59 -2.62
N LYS A 76 19.57 -8.58 -3.09
CA LYS A 76 19.01 -9.56 -4.02
C LYS A 76 18.38 -8.86 -5.22
N ASN A 77 18.25 -9.60 -6.31
CA ASN A 77 17.49 -9.15 -7.47
C ASN A 77 16.14 -9.87 -7.46
N PHE A 78 15.06 -9.13 -7.63
CA PHE A 78 13.70 -9.65 -7.62
C PHE A 78 13.06 -9.45 -8.99
N GLY A 79 12.55 -10.52 -9.58
CA GLY A 79 11.65 -10.46 -10.73
C GLY A 79 10.22 -10.38 -10.25
N ILE A 80 9.49 -9.39 -10.76
CA ILE A 80 8.08 -9.15 -10.45
C ILE A 80 7.30 -9.25 -11.75
N TRP A 81 6.42 -10.24 -11.78
CA TRP A 81 5.40 -10.38 -12.80
C TRP A 81 4.12 -9.74 -12.29
N LEU A 82 3.67 -8.73 -12.99
CA LEU A 82 2.47 -7.99 -12.66
C LEU A 82 1.54 -7.92 -13.86
N ARG A 83 0.26 -7.87 -13.56
CA ARG A 83 -0.77 -7.40 -14.47
C ARG A 83 -1.24 -6.05 -13.96
N TYR A 84 -1.45 -5.09 -14.84
CA TYR A 84 -2.05 -3.84 -14.47
C TYR A 84 -3.09 -3.39 -15.48
N ASP A 85 -4.09 -2.67 -14.98
CA ASP A 85 -5.12 -2.06 -15.81
C ASP A 85 -4.68 -0.63 -16.16
N SER A 86 -4.52 -0.36 -17.44
CA SER A 86 -4.32 0.98 -17.99
C SER A 86 -5.68 1.65 -18.25
N ARG A 87 -5.67 2.84 -18.88
CA ARG A 87 -6.90 3.52 -19.30
C ARG A 87 -7.59 2.81 -20.47
N SER A 88 -6.80 2.15 -21.33
CA SER A 88 -7.29 1.56 -22.58
C SER A 88 -7.46 0.04 -22.51
N GLY A 89 -6.86 -0.62 -21.52
CA GLY A 89 -6.89 -2.08 -21.42
C GLY A 89 -5.96 -2.64 -20.35
N THR A 90 -5.95 -3.96 -20.22
CA THR A 90 -5.15 -4.68 -19.21
C THR A 90 -3.86 -5.21 -19.82
N HIS A 91 -2.71 -4.90 -19.21
CA HIS A 91 -1.41 -5.30 -19.73
C HIS A 91 -0.61 -6.11 -18.71
N ASN A 92 0.12 -7.08 -19.25
CA ASN A 92 1.08 -7.88 -18.51
C ASN A 92 2.44 -7.20 -18.57
N MET A 93 3.16 -7.16 -17.45
CA MET A 93 4.48 -6.59 -17.35
C MET A 93 5.39 -7.45 -16.48
N TYR A 94 6.65 -7.51 -16.89
CA TYR A 94 7.74 -8.05 -16.11
C TYR A 94 8.74 -6.94 -15.77
N ARG A 95 9.03 -6.76 -14.49
CA ARG A 95 9.99 -5.77 -13.98
C ARG A 95 10.97 -6.42 -13.01
N GLU A 96 12.17 -5.87 -12.96
CA GLU A 96 13.23 -6.33 -12.07
C GLU A 96 13.62 -5.19 -11.13
N TYR A 97 13.79 -5.53 -9.85
CA TYR A 97 14.21 -4.59 -8.81
C TYR A 97 15.37 -5.19 -8.01
N ARG A 98 16.31 -4.34 -7.60
CA ARG A 98 17.40 -4.72 -6.70
C ARG A 98 17.09 -4.16 -5.32
N ASP A 99 16.85 -5.04 -4.35
CA ASP A 99 16.48 -4.65 -2.99
C ASP A 99 16.94 -5.72 -1.97
N LEU A 100 16.85 -5.40 -0.69
CA LEU A 100 17.16 -6.29 0.44
C LEU A 100 16.02 -7.27 0.74
N THR A 101 14.77 -6.81 0.60
CA THR A 101 13.57 -7.56 0.99
C THR A 101 12.57 -7.65 -0.14
N THR A 102 11.81 -8.75 -0.17
CA THR A 102 10.74 -8.95 -1.15
C THR A 102 9.67 -7.84 -1.03
N ALA A 103 9.32 -7.46 0.20
CA ALA A 103 8.32 -6.43 0.44
C ALA A 103 8.81 -5.02 0.04
N GLY A 104 10.11 -4.73 0.21
CA GLY A 104 10.76 -3.54 -0.33
C GLY A 104 10.66 -3.48 -1.84
N ALA A 105 11.04 -4.56 -2.53
CA ALA A 105 11.00 -4.63 -3.99
C ALA A 105 9.59 -4.41 -4.54
N VAL A 106 8.56 -4.99 -3.92
CA VAL A 106 7.15 -4.76 -4.30
C VAL A 106 6.71 -3.33 -4.00
N THR A 107 7.18 -2.74 -2.90
CA THR A 107 6.90 -1.33 -2.59
C THR A 107 7.50 -0.41 -3.66
N GLN A 108 8.74 -0.66 -4.07
CA GLN A 108 9.38 0.05 -5.19
C GLN A 108 8.56 -0.14 -6.48
N CYS A 109 8.08 -1.36 -6.75
CA CYS A 109 7.24 -1.64 -7.90
C CYS A 109 5.96 -0.80 -7.92
N TYR A 110 5.26 -0.66 -6.78
CA TYR A 110 4.06 0.18 -6.71
C TYR A 110 4.38 1.67 -6.97
N ARG A 111 5.49 2.18 -6.42
CA ARG A 111 5.92 3.57 -6.64
C ARG A 111 6.29 3.82 -8.10
N ASP A 112 7.02 2.89 -8.69
CA ASP A 112 7.48 2.96 -10.07
C ASP A 112 6.31 2.91 -11.08
N MET A 113 5.36 1.99 -10.88
CA MET A 113 4.15 1.93 -11.69
C MET A 113 3.29 3.18 -11.56
N GLY A 114 3.25 3.79 -10.37
CA GLY A 114 2.61 5.09 -10.15
C GLY A 114 3.33 6.24 -10.86
N ALA A 115 4.66 6.25 -10.86
CA ALA A 115 5.47 7.31 -11.46
C ALA A 115 5.44 7.26 -12.99
N ARG A 116 5.70 6.08 -13.58
CA ARG A 116 5.84 5.93 -15.04
C ARG A 116 4.51 5.81 -15.77
N HIS A 117 3.57 5.06 -15.18
CA HIS A 117 2.33 4.68 -15.84
C HIS A 117 1.08 5.27 -15.19
N ARG A 118 1.24 6.09 -14.13
CA ARG A 118 0.13 6.63 -13.32
C ARG A 118 -0.82 5.54 -12.83
N ALA A 119 -0.32 4.30 -12.70
CA ALA A 119 -1.11 3.16 -12.31
C ALA A 119 -1.36 3.20 -10.80
N ARG A 120 -2.64 3.15 -10.41
CA ARG A 120 -3.03 3.17 -9.01
C ARG A 120 -2.85 1.79 -8.39
N ALA A 121 -2.62 1.75 -7.08
CA ALA A 121 -2.39 0.49 -6.36
C ALA A 121 -3.54 -0.53 -6.47
N HIS A 122 -4.78 -0.09 -6.70
CA HIS A 122 -5.90 -1.01 -6.93
C HIS A 122 -5.92 -1.64 -8.32
N SER A 123 -5.35 -0.96 -9.33
CA SER A 123 -5.26 -1.42 -10.72
C SER A 123 -4.09 -2.38 -10.95
N ILE A 124 -3.16 -2.48 -10.00
CA ILE A 124 -1.98 -3.34 -10.11
C ILE A 124 -2.22 -4.66 -9.35
N GLN A 125 -1.96 -5.75 -10.04
CA GLN A 125 -2.07 -7.11 -9.54
C GLN A 125 -0.70 -7.78 -9.63
N ILE A 126 -0.09 -8.04 -8.47
CA ILE A 126 1.16 -8.79 -8.39
C ILE A 126 0.85 -10.27 -8.48
N MET A 127 1.44 -10.95 -9.45
CA MET A 127 1.13 -12.35 -9.78
C MET A 127 2.18 -13.30 -9.21
N LYS A 128 3.45 -12.95 -9.43
CA LYS A 128 4.60 -13.72 -8.98
C LYS A 128 5.73 -12.77 -8.61
N VAL A 129 6.43 -13.11 -7.53
CA VAL A 129 7.67 -12.46 -7.11
C VAL A 129 8.67 -13.56 -6.79
N GLU A 130 9.85 -13.47 -7.40
CA GLU A 130 10.92 -14.46 -7.30
C GLU A 130 12.29 -13.78 -7.18
N GLU A 131 13.19 -14.36 -6.40
CA GLU A 131 14.61 -13.97 -6.36
C GLU A 131 15.31 -14.53 -7.60
N ILE A 132 16.03 -13.66 -8.32
CA ILE A 132 16.69 -13.98 -9.58
C ILE A 132 18.19 -13.90 -9.40
N ALA A 133 18.90 -14.95 -9.86
CA ALA A 133 20.35 -14.95 -9.91
C ALA A 133 20.87 -13.89 -10.89
N ALA A 134 22.03 -13.29 -10.60
CA ALA A 134 22.60 -12.20 -11.39
C ALA A 134 22.73 -12.50 -12.91
N SER A 135 23.00 -13.76 -13.27
CA SER A 135 23.11 -14.21 -14.66
C SER A 135 21.77 -14.19 -15.43
N LYS A 136 20.64 -14.35 -14.73
CA LYS A 136 19.30 -14.45 -15.33
C LYS A 136 18.57 -13.10 -15.40
N CYS A 137 19.14 -12.03 -14.84
CA CYS A 137 18.54 -10.71 -14.95
C CYS A 137 18.53 -10.25 -16.41
N ARG A 138 17.48 -9.54 -16.82
CA ARG A 138 17.26 -9.09 -18.20
C ARG A 138 17.37 -7.58 -18.33
N ARG A 139 17.07 -6.81 -17.28
CA ARG A 139 17.01 -5.34 -17.36
C ARG A 139 18.41 -4.72 -17.24
N PRO A 140 18.83 -3.84 -18.17
CA PRO A 140 20.17 -3.25 -18.15
C PRO A 140 20.41 -2.41 -16.89
N ALA A 141 19.37 -1.73 -16.40
CA ALA A 141 19.40 -0.95 -15.17
C ALA A 141 19.74 -1.78 -13.91
N VAL A 142 19.44 -3.09 -13.91
CA VAL A 142 19.83 -4.00 -12.82
C VAL A 142 21.20 -4.62 -13.10
N LYS A 143 21.46 -5.02 -14.35
CA LYS A 143 22.73 -5.64 -14.78
C LYS A 143 23.95 -4.76 -14.52
N GLN A 144 23.85 -3.44 -14.66
CA GLN A 144 24.96 -2.52 -14.39
C GLN A 144 25.51 -2.66 -12.96
N PHE A 145 24.71 -3.11 -12.01
CA PHE A 145 25.11 -3.26 -10.61
C PHE A 145 25.74 -4.62 -10.27
N HIS A 146 25.98 -5.49 -11.25
CA HIS A 146 26.58 -6.82 -11.03
C HIS A 146 28.12 -6.82 -11.09
N VAL A 147 28.73 -5.67 -11.38
CA VAL A 147 30.18 -5.55 -11.52
C VAL A 147 30.84 -5.51 -10.13
N SER A 148 31.88 -6.33 -9.93
CA SER A 148 32.62 -6.47 -8.66
C SER A 148 33.38 -5.18 -8.28
N ALA A 149 33.85 -4.44 -9.29
CA ALA A 149 34.54 -3.17 -9.15
C ALA A 149 33.64 -2.01 -9.59
N LEU A 150 32.49 -1.84 -8.94
CA LEU A 150 31.67 -0.63 -9.10
C LEU A 150 32.42 0.56 -8.49
N GLN A 151 33.23 1.22 -9.30
CA GLN A 151 33.81 2.51 -8.95
C GLN A 151 32.73 3.57 -9.19
N ALA A 152 31.80 3.68 -8.23
CA ALA A 152 30.83 4.76 -8.23
C ALA A 152 31.60 6.07 -8.09
N TRP A 153 31.64 6.84 -9.19
CA TRP A 153 32.13 8.21 -9.34
C TRP A 153 32.69 8.83 -8.05
N ARG A 154 34.02 8.89 -7.95
CA ARG A 154 34.75 9.64 -6.90
C ARG A 154 34.38 11.13 -6.88
N VAL A 155 33.71 11.60 -7.94
CA VAL A 155 33.15 12.94 -8.09
C VAL A 155 31.63 12.79 -8.19
N GLY A 156 30.93 12.90 -7.06
CA GLY A 156 29.47 12.97 -7.07
C GLY A 156 29.00 14.29 -7.71
N PRO A 157 27.84 14.31 -8.40
CA PRO A 157 27.22 15.58 -8.80
C PRO A 157 27.05 16.46 -7.56
N GLY A 158 27.26 17.78 -7.71
CA GLY A 158 27.34 18.75 -6.62
C GLY A 158 26.30 18.49 -5.51
N ARG A 159 26.78 18.42 -4.26
CA ARG A 159 25.91 18.21 -3.09
C ARG A 159 24.94 19.38 -3.00
N LEU A 160 23.65 19.11 -3.25
CA LEU A 160 22.61 20.09 -2.98
C LEU A 160 22.48 20.24 -1.45
N GLU A 161 22.73 21.44 -0.96
CA GLU A 161 22.42 21.82 0.42
C GLU A 161 20.90 21.68 0.62
N ARG A 162 20.49 20.81 1.55
CA ARG A 162 19.08 20.75 1.94
C ARG A 162 18.84 21.93 2.88
N GLY A 163 18.27 23.02 2.36
CA GLY A 163 17.90 24.17 3.18
C GLY A 163 17.01 23.74 4.34
N SER A 164 17.34 24.19 5.55
CA SER A 164 16.38 24.18 6.65
C SER A 164 15.25 25.13 6.27
N CYS A 165 14.04 24.61 6.12
CA CYS A 165 12.85 25.46 6.09
C CYS A 165 12.71 26.06 7.50
N SER A 166 13.40 27.16 7.77
CA SER A 166 13.10 27.98 8.93
C SER A 166 11.76 28.64 8.64
N ASP A 167 10.74 28.27 9.41
CA ASP A 167 9.43 28.93 9.49
C ASP A 167 9.58 30.35 10.05
N THR A 168 10.35 31.19 9.38
CA THR A 168 10.40 32.63 9.62
C THR A 168 9.90 33.28 8.34
N GLY A 169 8.59 33.54 8.33
CA GLY A 169 7.93 34.37 7.35
C GLY A 169 8.65 35.71 7.25
N THR A 170 9.55 35.82 6.29
CA THR A 170 10.17 37.08 5.92
C THR A 170 9.48 37.46 4.62
N LEU A 171 8.64 38.50 4.71
CA LEU A 171 8.04 39.13 3.55
C LEU A 171 9.13 39.34 2.50
N TRP A 172 8.87 38.90 1.27
CA TRP A 172 9.63 39.35 0.12
C TRP A 172 9.65 40.88 0.12
N GLY A 173 10.81 41.45 0.41
CA GLY A 173 11.05 42.88 0.32
C GLY A 173 10.78 43.35 -1.10
N GLN A 174 9.91 44.36 -1.22
CA GLN A 174 9.75 45.08 -2.47
C GLN A 174 11.02 45.91 -2.73
N PRO A 175 11.58 45.91 -3.95
CA PRO A 175 12.59 46.90 -4.29
C PRO A 175 11.94 48.28 -4.34
N HIS A 176 12.48 49.18 -3.52
CA HIS A 176 12.15 50.60 -3.48
C HIS A 176 12.44 51.21 -4.86
N LEU A 177 11.39 51.61 -5.60
CA LEU A 177 11.51 52.38 -6.84
C LEU A 177 11.54 53.87 -6.47
N SER A 178 12.70 54.51 -6.56
CA SER A 178 12.86 55.96 -6.42
C SER A 178 12.66 56.66 -7.76
N ASP A 179 11.67 57.55 -7.77
CA ASP A 179 11.48 58.79 -8.54
C ASP A 179 11.66 58.86 -10.08
N SER A 180 10.63 59.44 -10.70
CA SER A 180 10.42 59.70 -12.14
C SER A 180 11.16 60.94 -12.66
N PRO A 181 11.10 61.25 -13.98
CA PRO A 181 10.13 62.30 -14.35
C PRO A 181 9.37 62.11 -15.68
N ARG A 182 8.06 62.39 -15.57
CA ARG A 182 7.14 63.07 -16.50
C ARG A 182 7.38 62.99 -18.02
N THR A 183 6.46 62.30 -18.69
CA THR A 183 5.81 62.81 -19.91
C THR A 183 4.35 62.34 -19.93
N GLY A 184 3.44 63.30 -20.15
CA GLY A 184 2.02 63.14 -19.90
C GLY A 184 1.26 62.40 -20.99
N LEU A 185 0.19 61.73 -20.57
CA LEU A 185 -1.02 61.54 -21.36
C LEU A 185 -2.23 61.35 -20.44
N ARG A 186 -3.34 61.92 -20.89
CA ARG A 186 -4.57 62.23 -20.12
C ARG A 186 -5.35 61.00 -19.68
N VAL A 187 -5.78 61.07 -18.43
CA VAL A 187 -7.07 60.68 -17.81
C VAL A 187 -8.12 60.03 -18.72
N LEU A 188 -8.55 58.82 -18.36
CA LEU A 188 -9.96 58.39 -18.32
C LEU A 188 -10.17 57.52 -17.06
N GLN A 189 -11.08 57.94 -16.17
CA GLN A 189 -11.47 57.20 -14.96
C GLN A 189 -12.46 56.06 -15.29
N PRO A 190 -12.42 54.94 -14.55
CA PRO A 190 -13.40 53.85 -14.65
C PRO A 190 -14.66 54.11 -13.79
N PRO A 191 -15.84 53.57 -14.17
CA PRO A 191 -17.03 53.63 -13.33
C PRO A 191 -16.99 52.62 -12.18
N SER A 192 -17.38 53.12 -11.01
CA SER A 192 -17.54 52.45 -9.73
C SER A 192 -18.73 51.49 -9.67
N PHE A 193 -18.56 50.31 -9.06
CA PHE A 193 -19.67 49.46 -8.59
C PHE A 193 -19.60 49.25 -7.06
N PRO A 194 -20.74 49.35 -6.35
CA PRO A 194 -20.78 49.42 -4.89
C PRO A 194 -20.69 48.06 -4.19
N SER A 195 -20.05 48.11 -3.03
CA SER A 195 -19.90 47.07 -2.01
C SER A 195 -21.25 46.66 -1.39
N ALA A 196 -21.50 45.36 -1.29
CA ALA A 196 -22.65 44.82 -0.57
C ALA A 196 -22.21 44.25 0.79
N HIS A 197 -22.60 44.95 1.86
CA HIS A 197 -22.70 44.40 3.21
C HIS A 197 -23.80 43.31 3.26
N ARG A 198 -23.53 42.19 3.95
CA ARG A 198 -24.55 41.46 4.74
C ARG A 198 -23.91 40.60 5.84
N THR A 199 -24.12 41.13 7.04
CA THR A 199 -24.21 40.59 8.41
C THR A 199 -24.19 39.07 8.67
N PRO A 200 -23.66 38.65 9.85
CA PRO A 200 -23.54 37.26 10.28
C PRO A 200 -24.87 36.68 10.77
N ARG A 201 -25.14 35.39 10.51
CA ARG A 201 -26.24 34.66 11.15
C ARG A 201 -25.78 33.98 12.44
N SER A 202 -26.55 34.27 13.46
CA SER A 202 -26.44 33.93 14.87
C SER A 202 -26.59 32.45 15.19
N SER A 203 -25.81 32.05 16.19
CA SER A 203 -26.04 30.95 17.12
C SER A 203 -27.43 31.01 17.77
N SER A 204 -28.13 29.88 17.83
CA SER A 204 -29.19 29.66 18.81
C SER A 204 -28.86 28.42 19.65
N ARG A 205 -28.93 28.62 20.96
CA ARG A 205 -28.74 27.65 22.04
C ARG A 205 -30.10 27.43 22.73
N CYS A 206 -30.23 26.25 23.34
CA CYS A 206 -31.11 25.89 24.48
C CYS A 206 -32.58 25.58 24.16
N PRO A 207 -33.31 24.77 24.99
CA PRO A 207 -33.04 24.52 26.41
C PRO A 207 -33.09 23.07 26.93
N THR A 208 -32.63 23.00 28.17
CA THR A 208 -32.70 22.01 29.24
C THR A 208 -34.02 21.25 29.38
N GLY A 209 -33.91 19.94 29.69
CA GLY A 209 -34.97 19.09 30.19
C GLY A 209 -34.42 18.14 31.26
N SER A 210 -35.15 18.06 32.37
CA SER A 210 -34.89 17.54 33.72
C SER A 210 -34.55 16.05 33.90
N CYS A 211 -33.92 15.79 35.04
CA CYS A 211 -33.60 14.52 35.68
C CYS A 211 -34.81 13.65 36.03
N VAL A 212 -34.61 12.32 36.05
CA VAL A 212 -35.20 11.41 37.06
C VAL A 212 -34.23 10.27 37.38
N ASP A 213 -33.99 10.08 38.68
CA ASP A 213 -33.24 8.97 39.27
C ASP A 213 -33.99 7.65 39.19
N SER A 214 -33.25 6.54 39.06
CA SER A 214 -33.66 5.22 39.55
C SER A 214 -32.44 4.30 39.70
N THR A 215 -31.97 4.17 40.94
CA THR A 215 -31.03 3.14 41.41
C THR A 215 -31.60 1.73 41.29
N SER A 216 -30.82 0.77 40.77
CA SER A 216 -30.84 -0.61 41.27
C SER A 216 -29.56 -1.39 40.91
N HIS A 217 -29.18 -2.25 41.85
CA HIS A 217 -27.98 -3.07 41.96
C HIS A 217 -27.73 -4.05 40.79
N ALA A 218 -26.46 -4.21 40.38
CA ALA A 218 -25.95 -5.46 39.80
C ALA A 218 -24.43 -5.60 39.97
N SER A 219 -24.01 -6.70 40.60
CA SER A 219 -22.63 -7.09 40.93
C SER A 219 -21.75 -7.37 39.69
N PRO A 220 -20.40 -7.24 39.77
CA PRO A 220 -19.51 -7.52 38.65
C PRO A 220 -19.24 -9.04 38.48
N PRO A 221 -19.13 -9.56 37.24
CA PRO A 221 -18.75 -10.95 37.04
C PRO A 221 -17.23 -11.16 37.22
N ARG A 222 -16.92 -12.29 37.87
CA ARG A 222 -15.58 -12.78 38.21
C ARG A 222 -14.79 -13.13 36.95
N GLY A 223 -13.51 -12.75 36.93
CA GLY A 223 -12.57 -13.10 35.86
C GLY A 223 -12.25 -14.61 35.84
N PRO A 224 -11.80 -15.16 34.70
CA PRO A 224 -11.42 -16.56 34.62
C PRO A 224 -9.98 -16.79 35.11
N THR A 225 -9.82 -17.79 35.99
CA THR A 225 -8.55 -18.37 36.42
C THR A 225 -7.87 -19.18 35.29
N PRO A 226 -6.53 -19.30 35.28
CA PRO A 226 -5.80 -19.88 34.17
C PRO A 226 -5.77 -21.41 34.28
N SER A 227 -6.31 -22.13 33.29
CA SER A 227 -6.10 -23.57 33.17
C SER A 227 -5.64 -23.96 31.76
N SER A 228 -4.67 -24.87 31.76
CA SER A 228 -4.10 -25.61 30.63
C SER A 228 -3.20 -24.83 29.66
N ARG A 229 -1.89 -25.08 29.77
CA ARG A 229 -0.93 -24.94 28.68
C ARG A 229 -1.47 -25.67 27.44
N CYS A 230 -1.92 -24.93 26.44
CA CYS A 230 -2.12 -25.47 25.09
C CYS A 230 -0.77 -25.94 24.54
N ARG A 231 -0.56 -27.26 24.56
CA ARG A 231 0.46 -27.94 23.77
C ARG A 231 0.16 -27.64 22.31
N ALA A 232 0.91 -26.72 21.69
CA ALA A 232 0.79 -26.44 20.27
C ALA A 232 1.00 -27.74 19.50
N SER A 233 -0.05 -28.23 18.85
CA SER A 233 -0.06 -29.49 18.14
C SER A 233 0.79 -29.37 16.86
N LEU A 234 1.91 -30.09 16.83
CA LEU A 234 2.82 -30.21 15.68
C LEU A 234 2.10 -30.65 14.38
N GLY A 235 0.90 -31.24 14.46
CA GLY A 235 0.09 -31.65 13.31
C GLY A 235 -0.62 -30.52 12.55
N CYS A 236 -0.83 -29.34 13.16
CA CYS A 236 -1.53 -28.24 12.49
C CYS A 236 -0.64 -27.49 11.49
N SER A 237 0.66 -27.36 11.80
CA SER A 237 1.63 -26.67 10.95
C SER A 237 1.86 -27.38 9.60
N ASN A 238 1.99 -28.71 9.60
CA ASN A 238 2.19 -29.47 8.36
C ASN A 238 1.01 -29.37 7.38
N LYS A 239 -0.23 -29.26 7.88
CA LYS A 239 -1.42 -29.07 7.02
C LYS A 239 -1.46 -27.70 6.35
N LEU A 240 -0.96 -26.65 7.00
CA LEU A 240 -0.87 -25.30 6.44
C LEU A 240 0.25 -25.15 5.40
N GLU A 241 1.28 -25.98 5.50
CA GLU A 241 2.40 -26.02 4.55
C GLU A 241 1.98 -26.64 3.21
N ASN A 242 1.16 -27.70 3.25
CA ASN A 242 0.62 -28.43 2.10
C ASN A 242 -0.59 -27.75 1.42
N ALA A 243 -0.98 -26.55 1.86
CA ALA A 243 -2.05 -25.79 1.23
C ALA A 243 -1.72 -25.42 -0.23
N ARG A 244 -2.69 -25.58 -1.14
CA ARG A 244 -2.51 -25.30 -2.56
C ARG A 244 -2.19 -23.82 -2.76
N VAL A 245 -1.06 -23.53 -3.41
CA VAL A 245 -0.65 -22.15 -3.69
C VAL A 245 -1.51 -21.60 -4.81
N LEU A 246 -2.29 -20.56 -4.50
CA LEU A 246 -3.01 -19.81 -5.52
C LEU A 246 -2.14 -18.64 -5.98
N ARG A 247 -1.97 -18.53 -7.30
CA ARG A 247 -1.35 -17.39 -7.97
C ARG A 247 -2.34 -16.84 -8.98
N PRO A 248 -2.51 -15.50 -9.08
CA PRO A 248 -3.19 -14.91 -10.21
C PRO A 248 -2.50 -15.36 -11.50
N VAL A 249 -3.24 -15.92 -12.45
CA VAL A 249 -2.70 -16.53 -13.67
C VAL A 249 -2.66 -15.48 -14.80
N PHE A 250 -1.68 -15.58 -15.68
CA PHE A 250 -1.69 -14.79 -16.93
C PHE A 250 -2.91 -15.22 -17.72
N PHE A 251 -3.66 -14.26 -18.28
CA PHE A 251 -4.69 -14.62 -19.25
C PHE A 251 -4.01 -15.42 -20.37
N ALA A 252 -4.50 -16.64 -20.61
CA ALA A 252 -3.97 -17.53 -21.64
C ALA A 252 -4.02 -16.79 -22.98
N GLY A 253 -2.85 -16.47 -23.53
CA GLY A 253 -2.71 -15.63 -24.72
C GLY A 253 -1.42 -14.80 -24.76
N SER A 254 -0.72 -14.64 -23.63
CA SER A 254 0.65 -14.11 -23.63
C SER A 254 1.63 -15.26 -23.41
N ALA A 255 2.33 -15.66 -24.48
CA ALA A 255 3.48 -16.55 -24.41
C ALA A 255 4.43 -16.09 -23.30
N GLU A 256 5.02 -17.06 -22.59
CA GLU A 256 6.12 -16.82 -21.67
C GLU A 256 7.20 -16.02 -22.41
N LEU A 257 7.35 -14.75 -22.05
CA LEU A 257 8.37 -13.83 -22.57
C LEU A 257 9.39 -13.49 -21.50
#